data_AF-A0A933BNX9-F1
#
_entry.id   AF-A0A933BNX9-F1
#
_cell.length_a   1.000
_cell.length_b   1.000
_cell.length_c   1.000
_cell.angle_alpha   90.00
_cell.angle_beta   90.00
_cell.angle_gamma   90.00
#
_symmetry.space_group_name_H-M   'P 1'
#
loop_
_entity.id
_entity.type
_entity.pdbx_description
1 polymer ?
#
loop_
_entity_poly.entity_id
_entity_poly.type
_entity_poly.pdbx_seq_one_letter_code
_entity_poly.pdbx_strand_id
1 'polypeptide(L)'
;MELEVEELEGEELSEEDKAAALEMERYFETSLRKFKEGEIITGNVLGISKGLVTLDVGFKSEGVVNLDEFPESERRGLQVGDVVEVFLERSEDNDGIVVLSKEKATKIKVWDQLVKAYDDQQVITGVVVAKAKGGLTVDIG
;
A
#
# COMPACT_ATOMS: atom_id res chain seq x y z
N MET A 1 -30.30 -22.11 55.62
CA MET A 1 -29.79 -23.25 54.83
C MET A 1 -29.36 -22.63 53.52
N GLU A 2 -28.14 -22.08 53.53
CA GLU A 2 -27.46 -21.56 52.35
C GLU A 2 -27.14 -22.74 51.45
N LEU A 3 -27.45 -22.65 50.15
CA LEU A 3 -27.00 -23.60 49.16
C LEU A 3 -25.96 -22.90 48.29
N GLU A 4 -24.79 -23.52 48.28
CA GLU A 4 -23.53 -23.11 47.67
C GLU A 4 -23.65 -22.77 46.18
N VAL A 5 -22.85 -21.80 45.80
CA VAL A 5 -22.59 -21.36 44.43
C VAL A 5 -21.86 -22.48 43.70
N GLU A 6 -22.42 -23.00 42.60
CA GLU A 6 -21.68 -23.87 41.67
C GLU A 6 -20.53 -23.07 41.06
N GLU A 7 -19.31 -23.40 41.47
CA GLU A 7 -18.08 -22.98 40.81
C GLU A 7 -18.05 -23.56 39.39
N LEU A 8 -18.15 -22.69 38.38
CA LEU A 8 -17.86 -23.04 37.00
C LEU A 8 -16.34 -23.24 36.89
N GLU A 9 -15.91 -24.51 36.94
CA GLU A 9 -14.54 -24.92 36.64
C GLU A 9 -14.18 -24.44 35.23
N GLY A 10 -13.14 -23.61 35.13
CA GLY A 10 -12.63 -23.15 33.85
C GLY A 10 -12.07 -24.35 33.08
N GLU A 11 -12.68 -24.68 31.94
CA GLU A 11 -12.16 -25.71 31.03
C GLU A 11 -10.74 -25.33 30.61
N GLU A 12 -9.74 -26.05 31.12
CA GLU A 12 -8.38 -26.00 30.60
C GLU A 12 -8.40 -26.58 29.18
N LEU A 13 -8.32 -25.70 28.18
CA LEU A 13 -8.22 -26.11 26.78
C LEU A 13 -7.08 -27.12 26.60
N SER A 14 -7.33 -28.19 25.83
CA SER A 14 -6.29 -29.16 25.52
C SER A 14 -5.16 -28.50 24.72
N GLU A 15 -3.94 -29.06 24.80
CA GLU A 15 -2.79 -28.53 24.02
C GLU A 15 -3.06 -28.59 22.51
N GLU A 16 -3.90 -29.53 22.04
CA GLU A 16 -4.35 -29.62 20.64
C GLU A 16 -5.34 -28.49 20.29
N ASP A 17 -6.27 -28.15 21.19
CA ASP A 17 -7.22 -27.05 20.98
C ASP A 17 -6.54 -25.69 21.01
N LYS A 18 -5.52 -25.51 21.88
CA LYS A 18 -4.68 -24.31 21.89
C LYS A 18 -3.86 -24.18 20.61
N ALA A 19 -3.32 -25.28 20.09
CA ALA A 19 -2.58 -25.28 18.83
C ALA A 19 -3.50 -24.94 17.64
N ALA A 20 -4.71 -25.51 17.59
CA ALA A 20 -5.70 -25.21 16.57
C ALA A 20 -6.18 -23.75 16.64
N ALA A 21 -6.40 -23.21 17.84
CA ALA A 21 -6.75 -21.81 18.04
C ALA A 21 -5.64 -20.87 17.58
N LEU A 22 -4.37 -21.17 17.90
CA LEU A 22 -3.21 -20.39 17.46
C LEU A 22 -3.01 -20.45 15.94
N GLU A 23 -3.26 -21.61 15.33
CA GLU A 23 -3.18 -21.76 13.88
C GLU A 23 -4.29 -20.95 13.19
N MET A 24 -5.52 -21.05 13.71
CA MET A 24 -6.66 -20.26 13.22
C MET A 24 -6.43 -18.76 13.40
N GLU A 25 -5.82 -18.33 14.52
CA GLU A 25 -5.44 -16.95 14.79
C GLU A 25 -4.39 -16.45 13.77
N ARG A 26 -3.37 -17.25 13.43
CA ARG A 26 -2.42 -16.89 12.37
C ARG A 26 -3.06 -16.79 10.99
N TYR A 27 -3.95 -17.71 10.64
CA TYR A 27 -4.70 -17.63 9.38
C TYR A 27 -5.59 -16.39 9.35
N PHE A 28 -6.21 -16.04 10.49
CA PHE A 28 -6.98 -14.81 10.64
C PHE A 28 -6.10 -13.57 10.55
N GLU A 29 -4.95 -13.49 11.23
CA GLU A 29 -4.02 -12.37 11.12
C GLU A 29 -3.49 -12.18 9.71
N THR A 30 -3.18 -13.28 9.01
CA THR A 30 -2.72 -13.23 7.63
C THR A 30 -3.82 -12.75 6.68
N SER A 31 -5.06 -13.20 6.92
CA SER A 31 -6.25 -12.76 6.16
C SER A 31 -6.67 -11.33 6.52
N LEU A 32 -6.40 -10.89 7.75
CA LEU A 32 -6.60 -9.54 8.28
C LEU A 32 -5.34 -8.70 8.14
N ARG A 33 -4.52 -8.93 7.10
CA ARG A 33 -3.66 -7.86 6.57
C ARG A 33 -4.57 -6.73 6.10
N LYS A 34 -5.05 -5.94 7.05
CA LYS A 34 -5.73 -4.68 6.84
C LYS A 34 -4.65 -3.77 6.29
N PHE A 35 -4.58 -3.70 4.96
CA PHE A 35 -3.81 -2.68 4.28
C PHE A 35 -4.08 -1.35 4.98
N LYS A 36 -3.02 -0.76 5.51
CA LYS A 36 -3.14 0.44 6.33
C LYS A 36 -3.12 1.64 5.40
N GLU A 37 -4.01 2.59 5.63
CA GLU A 37 -3.94 3.88 4.94
C GLU A 37 -2.55 4.49 5.15
N GLY A 38 -1.95 4.99 4.08
CA GLY A 38 -0.59 5.49 4.07
C GLY A 38 0.48 4.48 3.66
N GLU A 39 0.10 3.30 3.17
CA GLU A 39 1.05 2.29 2.66
C GLU A 39 1.11 2.29 1.13
N ILE A 40 2.26 1.90 0.58
CA ILE A 40 2.40 1.58 -0.85
C ILE A 40 1.97 0.14 -1.05
N ILE A 41 0.95 -0.06 -1.88
CA ILE A 41 0.41 -1.36 -2.23
C ILE A 41 0.62 -1.62 -3.72
N THR A 42 0.57 -2.89 -4.10
CA THR A 42 0.69 -3.30 -5.49
C THR A 42 -0.69 -3.56 -6.08
N GLY A 43 -0.98 -3.01 -7.24
CA GLY A 43 -2.24 -3.18 -7.95
C GLY A 43 -2.05 -3.66 -9.38
N ASN A 44 -2.99 -4.47 -9.87
CA ASN A 44 -3.02 -4.95 -11.25
C ASN A 44 -3.91 -4.05 -12.11
N VAL A 45 -3.43 -3.64 -13.27
CA VAL A 45 -4.21 -2.82 -14.21
C VAL A 45 -5.31 -3.66 -14.84
N LEU A 46 -6.57 -3.38 -14.50
CA LEU A 46 -7.74 -4.02 -15.09
C LEU A 46 -8.17 -3.34 -16.40
N GLY A 47 -7.96 -2.03 -16.51
CA GLY A 47 -8.43 -1.26 -17.64
C GLY A 47 -7.93 0.17 -17.64
N ILE A 48 -7.84 0.75 -18.84
CA ILE A 48 -7.50 2.16 -19.04
C ILE A 48 -8.62 2.74 -19.91
N SER A 49 -9.37 3.71 -19.38
CA SER A 49 -10.50 4.32 -20.06
C SER A 49 -10.62 5.81 -19.75
N LYS A 50 -10.80 6.64 -20.78
CA LYS A 50 -10.99 8.10 -20.65
C LYS A 50 -9.94 8.81 -19.77
N GLY A 51 -8.70 8.31 -19.73
CA GLY A 51 -7.64 8.87 -18.89
C GLY A 51 -7.68 8.43 -17.43
N LEU A 52 -8.52 7.46 -17.08
CA LEU A 52 -8.53 6.79 -15.79
C LEU A 52 -7.98 5.38 -15.92
N VAL A 53 -7.15 4.98 -14.97
CA VAL A 53 -6.60 3.63 -14.84
C VAL A 53 -7.32 2.95 -13.69
N THR A 54 -7.99 1.84 -13.97
CA THR A 54 -8.66 1.00 -12.97
C THR A 54 -7.69 -0.07 -12.51
N LEU A 55 -7.50 -0.18 -11.19
CA LEU A 55 -6.55 -1.08 -10.55
C LEU A 55 -7.29 -2.00 -9.59
N ASP A 56 -6.94 -3.29 -9.62
CA ASP A 56 -7.28 -4.23 -8.56
C ASP A 56 -6.12 -4.31 -7.57
N VAL A 57 -6.40 -3.94 -6.31
CA VAL A 57 -5.43 -3.93 -5.21
C VAL A 57 -5.78 -4.94 -4.11
N GLY A 58 -6.70 -5.87 -4.37
CA GLY A 58 -7.15 -6.87 -3.39
C GLY A 58 -8.03 -6.30 -2.28
N PHE A 59 -8.65 -5.14 -2.52
CA PHE A 59 -9.67 -4.56 -1.67
C PHE A 59 -11.08 -5.04 -2.06
N LYS A 60 -12.08 -4.65 -1.27
CA LYS A 60 -13.49 -4.93 -1.58
C LYS A 60 -13.98 -4.23 -2.86
N SER A 61 -13.38 -3.09 -3.19
CA SER A 61 -13.70 -2.28 -4.35
C SER A 61 -12.44 -2.03 -5.18
N GLU A 62 -12.61 -1.82 -6.48
CA GLU A 62 -11.54 -1.40 -7.37
C GLU A 62 -11.10 0.04 -7.04
N GLY A 63 -9.82 0.32 -7.25
CA GLY A 63 -9.27 1.66 -7.16
C GLY A 63 -9.14 2.31 -8.54
N VAL A 64 -9.22 3.63 -8.58
CA VAL A 64 -8.99 4.41 -9.79
C VAL A 64 -7.86 5.40 -9.57
N VAL A 65 -7.02 5.56 -10.59
CA VAL A 65 -5.92 6.52 -10.61
C VAL A 65 -5.99 7.31 -11.90
N ASN A 66 -5.75 8.62 -11.83
CA ASN A 66 -5.66 9.43 -13.04
C ASN A 66 -4.41 9.06 -13.82
N LEU A 67 -4.55 8.88 -15.13
CA LEU A 67 -3.42 8.59 -16.01
C LEU A 67 -2.35 9.70 -15.94
N ASP A 68 -2.74 10.93 -15.56
CA ASP A 68 -1.83 12.09 -15.41
C ASP A 68 -0.88 11.97 -14.22
N GLU A 69 -1.17 11.10 -13.25
CA GLU A 69 -0.26 10.82 -12.14
C GLU A 69 0.87 9.86 -12.52
N PHE A 70 0.76 9.21 -13.68
CA PHE A 70 1.82 8.34 -14.19
C PHE A 70 2.89 9.17 -14.89
N PRO A 71 4.18 8.94 -14.60
CA PRO A 71 5.28 9.53 -15.36
C PRO A 71 5.12 9.26 -16.86
N GLU A 72 5.56 10.19 -17.73
CA GLU A 72 5.44 10.00 -19.19
C GLU A 72 6.10 8.70 -19.70
N SER A 73 7.16 8.25 -19.02
CA SER A 73 7.82 6.97 -19.29
C SER A 73 6.90 5.78 -19.06
N GLU A 74 6.23 5.73 -17.90
CA GLU A 74 5.30 4.65 -17.52
C GLU A 74 4.01 4.72 -18.34
N ARG A 75 3.47 5.93 -18.56
CA ARG A 75 2.23 6.16 -19.32
C ARG A 75 2.29 5.58 -20.74
N ARG A 76 3.44 5.66 -21.43
CA ARG A 76 3.60 5.12 -22.79
C ARG A 76 3.68 3.59 -22.84
N GLY A 77 4.08 2.97 -21.73
CA GLY A 77 4.24 1.52 -21.62
C GLY A 77 3.09 0.81 -20.92
N LEU A 78 2.19 1.55 -20.27
CA LEU A 78 1.13 0.99 -19.43
C LEU A 78 0.11 0.18 -20.24
N GLN A 79 -0.04 -1.09 -19.88
CA GLN A 79 -0.98 -2.03 -20.49
C GLN A 79 -1.88 -2.69 -19.45
N VAL A 80 -2.99 -3.24 -19.91
CA VAL A 80 -3.88 -4.06 -19.08
C VAL A 80 -3.14 -5.35 -18.70
N GLY A 81 -3.16 -5.68 -17.41
CA GLY A 81 -2.41 -6.80 -16.82
C GLY A 81 -1.09 -6.39 -16.18
N ASP A 82 -0.65 -5.14 -16.34
CA ASP A 82 0.57 -4.66 -15.69
C ASP A 82 0.38 -4.51 -14.19
N VAL A 83 1.47 -4.72 -13.47
CA VAL A 83 1.54 -4.59 -12.02
C VAL A 83 2.16 -3.25 -11.68
N VAL A 84 1.45 -2.40 -10.93
CA VAL A 84 1.90 -1.05 -10.57
C VAL A 84 1.83 -0.84 -9.06
N GLU A 85 2.84 -0.15 -8.53
CA GLU A 85 2.86 0.29 -7.13
C GLU A 85 2.11 1.61 -6.99
N VAL A 86 1.17 1.67 -6.05
CA VAL A 86 0.29 2.82 -5.79
C VAL A 86 0.17 3.06 -4.29
N PHE A 87 -0.04 4.32 -3.91
CA PHE A 87 -0.15 4.72 -2.52
C PHE A 87 -1.63 4.71 -2.11
N LEU A 88 -1.95 4.00 -1.03
CA LEU A 88 -3.29 3.96 -0.47
C LEU A 88 -3.55 5.22 0.35
N GLU A 89 -4.30 6.17 -0.20
CA GLU A 89 -4.69 7.36 0.55
C GLU A 89 -5.81 7.07 1.54
N ARG A 90 -6.86 6.43 1.02
CA ARG A 90 -8.05 6.06 1.79
C ARG A 90 -8.61 4.76 1.28
N SER A 91 -9.03 3.93 2.22
CA SER A 91 -9.67 2.65 1.94
C SER A 91 -11.01 2.80 1.22
N GLU A 92 -11.76 3.87 1.47
CA GLU A 92 -13.06 4.13 0.82
C GLU A 92 -13.38 5.64 0.85
N ASP A 93 -13.86 6.21 -0.26
CA ASP A 93 -14.51 7.53 -0.29
C ASP A 93 -16.04 7.40 -0.18
N ASN A 94 -16.78 8.51 -0.15
CA ASN A 94 -18.23 8.54 0.02
C ASN A 94 -19.02 7.71 -1.03
N ASP A 95 -18.41 7.44 -2.18
CA ASP A 95 -18.97 6.63 -3.27
C ASP A 95 -18.53 5.16 -3.26
N GLY A 96 -17.80 4.70 -2.24
CA GLY A 96 -17.35 3.29 -2.15
C GLY A 96 -16.07 2.97 -2.94
N ILE A 97 -15.37 3.99 -3.44
CA ILE A 97 -14.18 3.85 -4.30
C ILE A 97 -12.92 3.97 -3.46
N VAL A 98 -11.93 3.10 -3.72
CA VAL A 98 -10.61 3.18 -3.07
C VAL A 98 -9.82 4.33 -3.68
N VAL A 99 -9.34 5.25 -2.83
CA VAL A 99 -8.56 6.41 -3.28
C VAL A 99 -7.08 6.06 -3.30
N LEU A 100 -6.52 6.03 -4.50
CA LEU A 100 -5.14 5.67 -4.76
C LEU A 100 -4.40 6.83 -5.43
N SER A 101 -3.10 6.98 -5.13
CA SER A 101 -2.25 7.93 -5.85
C SER A 101 -0.96 7.27 -6.32
N LYS A 102 -0.66 7.43 -7.61
CA LYS A 102 0.62 6.98 -8.18
C LYS A 102 1.72 8.00 -7.94
N GLU A 103 1.40 9.29 -8.04
CA GLU A 103 2.36 10.38 -7.84
C GLU A 103 2.97 10.33 -6.42
N LYS A 104 2.14 10.11 -5.39
CA LYS A 104 2.62 9.98 -4.01
C LYS A 104 3.50 8.75 -3.81
N ALA A 105 3.15 7.61 -4.42
CA ALA A 105 3.96 6.40 -4.36
C ALA A 105 5.36 6.66 -4.92
N THR A 106 5.46 7.33 -6.07
CA THR A 106 6.75 7.68 -6.68
C THR A 106 7.58 8.57 -5.76
N LYS A 107 6.98 9.65 -5.20
CA LYS A 107 7.68 10.56 -4.29
C LYS A 107 8.23 9.86 -3.04
N ILE A 108 7.43 8.98 -2.43
CA ILE A 108 7.84 8.23 -1.24
C ILE A 108 8.97 7.26 -1.60
N LYS A 109 8.91 6.62 -2.77
CA LYS A 109 9.95 5.72 -3.25
C LYS A 109 11.26 6.45 -3.52
N VAL A 110 11.21 7.61 -4.16
CA VAL A 110 12.39 8.47 -4.38
C VAL A 110 12.96 8.93 -3.04
N TRP A 111 12.12 9.27 -2.06
CA TRP A 111 12.57 9.63 -0.72
C TRP A 111 13.26 8.47 -0.01
N ASP A 112 12.70 7.26 -0.04
CA ASP A 112 13.32 6.07 0.55
C ASP A 112 14.67 5.74 -0.11
N GLN A 113 14.75 5.88 -1.44
CA GLN A 113 16.00 5.73 -2.18
C GLN A 113 17.03 6.79 -1.78
N LEU A 114 16.61 8.04 -1.58
CA LEU A 114 17.47 9.14 -1.17
C LEU A 114 18.04 8.92 0.24
N VAL A 115 17.22 8.45 1.18
CA VAL A 115 17.67 8.12 2.54
C VAL A 115 18.71 7.00 2.51
N LYS A 116 18.44 5.91 1.77
CA LYS A 116 19.41 4.81 1.60
C LYS A 116 20.71 5.27 0.95
N ALA A 117 20.63 6.06 -0.12
CA ALA A 117 21.81 6.58 -0.79
C ALA A 117 22.62 7.52 0.09
N TYR A 118 21.98 8.29 0.99
CA TYR A 118 22.67 9.10 1.98
C TYR A 118 23.42 8.23 3.00
N ASP A 119 22.77 7.21 3.54
CA ASP A 119 23.38 6.27 4.49
C ASP A 119 24.56 5.50 3.88
N ASP A 120 24.41 5.07 2.62
CA ASP A 120 25.43 4.34 1.87
C ASP A 120 26.50 5.24 1.21
N GLN A 121 26.42 6.56 1.41
CA GLN A 121 27.27 7.57 0.76
C GLN A 121 27.37 7.41 -0.78
N GLN A 122 26.27 7.04 -1.42
CA GLN A 122 26.18 6.84 -2.86
C GLN A 122 25.95 8.15 -3.61
N VAL A 123 26.49 8.23 -4.83
CA VAL A 123 26.30 9.37 -5.72
C VAL A 123 24.99 9.17 -6.50
N ILE A 124 24.08 10.13 -6.37
CA ILE A 124 22.79 10.16 -7.09
C ILE A 124 22.92 11.05 -8.32
N THR A 125 22.45 10.56 -9.46
CA THR A 125 22.36 11.34 -10.70
C THR A 125 21.02 12.05 -10.77
N GLY A 126 21.03 13.35 -11.12
CA GLY A 126 19.81 14.12 -11.34
C GLY A 126 19.96 15.08 -12.53
N VAL A 127 18.83 15.53 -13.06
CA VAL A 127 18.74 16.42 -14.22
C VAL A 127 18.55 17.86 -13.75
N VAL A 128 19.39 18.78 -14.23
CA VAL A 128 19.24 20.21 -13.91
C VAL A 128 18.03 20.77 -14.64
N VAL A 129 17.03 21.23 -13.88
CA VAL A 129 15.77 21.77 -14.42
C VAL A 129 15.76 23.30 -14.46
N ALA A 130 16.42 23.98 -13.51
CA ALA A 130 16.40 25.44 -13.47
C ALA A 130 17.61 26.04 -12.76
N LYS A 131 17.89 27.31 -13.06
CA LYS A 131 18.88 28.12 -12.34
C LYS A 131 18.19 28.92 -11.24
N ALA A 132 18.62 28.72 -9.99
CA ALA A 132 18.20 29.51 -8.84
C ALA A 132 19.21 30.63 -8.55
N LYS A 133 18.83 31.61 -7.72
CA LYS A 133 19.67 32.79 -7.41
C LYS A 133 21.05 32.43 -6.81
N GLY A 134 21.22 31.24 -6.25
CA GLY A 134 22.48 30.77 -5.65
C GLY A 134 22.85 29.32 -5.98
N GLY A 135 22.21 28.69 -6.98
CA GLY A 135 22.44 27.29 -7.26
C GLY A 135 21.65 26.77 -8.47
N LEU A 136 21.59 25.44 -8.59
CA LEU A 136 20.83 24.74 -9.61
C LEU A 136 19.73 23.93 -8.94
N THR A 137 18.51 23.98 -9.48
CA THR A 137 17.45 23.05 -9.12
C THR A 137 17.65 21.79 -9.93
N VAL A 138 17.73 20.65 -9.25
CA VAL A 138 17.98 19.34 -9.84
C VAL A 138 16.79 18.44 -9.52
N ASP A 139 16.25 17.82 -10.57
CA ASP A 139 15.24 16.78 -10.49
C ASP A 139 15.93 15.42 -10.39
N ILE A 140 15.48 14.58 -9.45
CA ILE A 140 16.07 13.27 -9.12
C ILE A 140 15.10 12.11 -9.38
N GLY A 141 13.91 12.37 -9.94
CA GLY A 141 12.93 11.33 -10.28
C GLY A 141 11.49 11.75 -10.08
#